data_AF-A0A409X6P8-F1
#
_entry.id   AF-A0A409X6P8-F1
#
_cell.length_a   1.000
_cell.length_b   1.000
_cell.length_c   1.000
_cell.angle_alpha   90.00
_cell.angle_beta   90.00
_cell.angle_gamma   90.00
#
_symmetry.space_group_name_H-M   'P 1'
#
loop_
_entity.id
_entity.type
_entity.pdbx_description
1 polymer ?
#
loop_
_entity_poly.entity_id
_entity_poly.type
_entity_poly.pdbx_seq_one_letter_code
_entity_poly.pdbx_strand_id
1 'polypeptide(L)'
;MAHMSSAEQPQVQEQALWKRGGPVPEKVFGFIFSHNRKLAWANKHNIAPEQPEYIRVQLAWNAIAKQLPTGHRRVALVHDDKSPVICLVIANNKSETEMAKTKDQALIKVFQKVVGEERQPQWFRQTF
;
A
#
# COMPACT_ATOMS: atom_id res chain seq x y z
N MET A 1 -0.39 -43.84 26.50
CA MET A 1 -1.22 -42.65 26.21
C MET A 1 -0.39 -41.73 25.32
N ALA A 2 -1.03 -41.15 24.31
CA ALA A 2 -0.44 -40.73 23.04
C ALA A 2 0.53 -39.53 23.13
N HIS A 3 1.68 -39.66 22.45
CA HIS A 3 2.49 -38.53 21.99
C HIS A 3 1.76 -37.87 20.81
N MET A 4 1.34 -36.62 20.97
CA MET A 4 0.79 -35.84 19.86
C MET A 4 1.96 -35.27 19.02
N SER A 5 1.97 -35.66 17.75
CA SER A 5 2.89 -35.23 16.71
C SER A 5 2.76 -33.74 16.43
N SER A 6 3.87 -32.99 16.49
CA SER A 6 3.95 -31.64 15.91
C SER A 6 3.67 -31.75 14.41
N ALA A 7 2.56 -31.17 13.96
CA ALA A 7 2.30 -31.01 12.54
C ALA A 7 3.29 -29.98 11.97
N GLU A 8 4.22 -30.43 11.14
CA GLU A 8 5.03 -29.57 10.28
C GLU A 8 4.07 -28.77 9.38
N GLN A 9 4.03 -27.45 9.58
CA GLN A 9 3.33 -26.57 8.65
C GLN A 9 4.06 -26.61 7.31
N PRO A 10 3.39 -26.90 6.19
CA PRO A 10 4.04 -26.96 4.89
C PRO A 10 4.67 -25.60 4.57
N GLN A 11 5.98 -25.60 4.31
CA GLN A 11 6.66 -24.45 3.73
C GLN A 11 6.06 -24.19 2.35
N VAL A 12 5.19 -23.19 2.25
CA VAL A 12 4.68 -22.71 0.97
C VAL A 12 5.88 -22.15 0.19
N GLN A 13 6.36 -22.92 -0.78
CA GLN A 13 7.38 -22.46 -1.73
C GLN A 13 6.73 -21.37 -2.60
N GLU A 14 7.01 -20.12 -2.27
CA GLU A 14 6.50 -18.96 -2.99
C GLU A 14 7.10 -18.92 -4.41
N GLN A 15 6.26 -19.15 -5.42
CA GLN A 15 6.67 -19.03 -6.81
C GLN A 15 6.67 -17.57 -7.24
N ALA A 16 7.86 -17.09 -7.63
CA ALA A 16 7.98 -15.80 -8.31
C ALA A 16 7.39 -15.93 -9.72
N LEU A 17 6.41 -15.07 -10.04
CA LEU A 17 5.78 -15.02 -11.35
C LEU A 17 6.73 -14.50 -12.43
N TRP A 18 7.69 -13.64 -12.06
CA TRP A 18 8.74 -13.12 -12.94
C TRP A 18 9.84 -12.43 -12.10
N LYS A 19 11.00 -12.15 -12.71
CA LYS A 19 12.18 -11.52 -12.08
C LYS A 19 12.28 -10.03 -12.44
N ARG A 20 12.81 -9.19 -11.53
CA ARG A 20 13.06 -7.75 -11.79
C ARG A 20 13.93 -7.57 -13.05
N GLY A 21 13.48 -6.74 -13.98
CA GLY A 21 14.13 -6.57 -15.30
C GLY A 21 13.71 -7.59 -16.37
N GLY A 22 12.78 -8.49 -16.05
CA GLY A 22 12.16 -9.42 -17.00
C GLY A 22 11.15 -8.73 -17.93
N PRO A 23 10.53 -9.49 -18.86
CA PRO A 23 9.67 -8.95 -19.90
C PRO A 23 8.37 -8.32 -19.38
N VAL A 24 7.99 -8.60 -18.12
CA VAL A 24 6.81 -8.02 -17.48
C VAL A 24 7.23 -6.81 -16.64
N PRO A 25 6.71 -5.60 -16.92
CA PRO A 25 6.98 -4.43 -16.08
C PRO A 25 6.50 -4.63 -14.64
N GLU A 26 7.27 -4.14 -13.68
CA GLU A 26 6.87 -4.11 -12.27
C GLU A 26 5.67 -3.16 -12.10
N LYS A 27 4.58 -3.70 -11.55
CA LYS A 27 3.38 -2.97 -11.21
C LYS A 27 3.06 -3.14 -9.73
N VAL A 28 2.52 -2.09 -9.15
CA VAL A 28 2.00 -2.08 -7.79
C VAL A 28 0.50 -1.83 -7.81
N PHE A 29 -0.21 -2.50 -6.92
CA PHE A 29 -1.63 -2.32 -6.71
C PHE A 29 -1.84 -1.57 -5.40
N GLY A 30 -2.58 -0.47 -5.44
CA GLY A 30 -2.75 0.36 -4.26
C GLY A 30 -3.47 1.68 -4.52
N PHE A 31 -3.27 2.62 -3.61
CA PHE A 31 -3.92 3.93 -3.66
C PHE A 31 -2.90 5.04 -3.88
N ILE A 32 -3.06 5.82 -4.95
CA ILE A 32 -2.29 7.05 -5.12
C ILE A 32 -2.66 8.07 -4.04
N PHE A 33 -1.65 8.73 -3.51
CA PHE A 33 -1.76 9.66 -2.42
C PHE A 33 -0.92 10.91 -2.73
N SER A 34 -1.48 11.77 -3.57
CA SER A 34 -0.87 13.02 -4.01
C SER A 34 -0.74 14.05 -2.88
N HIS A 35 0.08 15.07 -3.12
CA HIS A 35 0.24 16.20 -2.20
C HIS A 35 -1.11 16.81 -1.78
N ASN A 36 -1.96 17.14 -2.76
CA ASN A 36 -3.28 17.70 -2.50
C ASN A 36 -4.16 16.75 -1.67
N ARG A 37 -4.03 15.44 -1.84
CA ARG A 37 -4.77 14.45 -1.03
C ARG A 37 -4.25 14.40 0.40
N LYS A 38 -2.93 14.46 0.61
CA LYS A 38 -2.34 14.58 1.96
C LYS A 38 -2.81 15.85 2.65
N LEU A 39 -2.86 16.96 1.93
CA LEU A 39 -3.34 18.23 2.47
C LEU A 39 -4.85 18.18 2.81
N ALA A 40 -5.68 17.63 1.92
CA ALA A 40 -7.10 17.45 2.19
C ALA A 40 -7.32 16.57 3.43
N TRP A 41 -6.52 15.52 3.59
CA TRP A 41 -6.53 14.68 4.79
C TRP A 41 -6.10 15.47 6.03
N ALA A 42 -5.01 16.24 5.94
CA ALA A 42 -4.55 17.10 7.03
C ALA A 42 -5.62 18.10 7.47
N ASN A 43 -6.35 18.70 6.53
CA ASN A 43 -7.48 19.60 6.81
C ASN A 43 -8.62 18.85 7.51
N LYS A 44 -9.06 17.72 6.95
CA LYS A 44 -10.16 16.90 7.51
C LYS A 44 -9.89 16.46 8.95
N HIS A 45 -8.64 16.15 9.28
CA HIS A 45 -8.22 15.66 10.59
C HIS A 45 -7.63 16.76 11.50
N ASN A 46 -7.74 18.04 11.11
CA ASN A 46 -7.21 19.19 11.85
C ASN A 46 -5.74 19.03 12.28
N ILE A 47 -4.91 18.52 11.38
CA ILE A 47 -3.47 18.32 11.63
C ILE A 47 -2.77 19.68 11.62
N ALA A 48 -2.35 20.13 12.81
CA ALA A 48 -1.53 21.31 13.07
C ALA A 48 -1.94 22.52 12.20
N PRO A 49 -3.19 23.01 12.33
CA PRO A 49 -3.77 24.01 11.43
C PRO A 49 -2.97 25.32 11.34
N GLU A 50 -2.20 25.64 12.38
CA GLU A 50 -1.34 26.82 12.47
C GLU A 50 0.01 26.67 11.74
N GLN A 51 0.37 25.45 11.32
CA GLN A 51 1.63 25.19 10.64
C GLN A 51 1.55 25.46 9.14
N PRO A 52 2.69 25.73 8.47
CA PRO A 52 2.75 25.78 7.02
C PRO A 52 2.28 24.48 6.35
N GLU A 53 1.73 24.59 5.15
CA GLU A 53 1.17 23.48 4.38
C GLU A 53 2.12 22.26 4.28
N TYR A 54 3.39 22.48 3.97
CA TYR A 54 4.37 21.41 3.79
C TYR A 54 4.60 20.62 5.10
N ILE A 55 4.60 21.29 6.26
CA ILE A 55 4.69 20.63 7.57
C ILE A 55 3.45 19.79 7.81
N ARG A 56 2.26 20.36 7.53
CA ARG A 56 0.97 19.67 7.73
C ARG A 56 0.86 18.42 6.87
N VAL A 57 1.30 18.49 5.62
CA VAL A 57 1.37 17.34 4.70
C VAL A 57 2.31 16.26 5.23
N GLN A 58 3.48 16.64 5.75
CA GLN A 58 4.42 15.68 6.34
C GLN A 58 3.85 15.01 7.60
N LEU A 59 3.20 15.77 8.47
CA LEU A 59 2.56 15.24 9.68
C LEU A 59 1.37 14.32 9.36
N ALA A 60 0.54 14.70 8.39
CA ALA A 60 -0.55 13.87 7.89
C ALA A 60 -0.01 12.54 7.34
N TRP A 61 1.08 12.58 6.59
CA TRP A 61 1.72 11.37 6.08
C TRP A 61 2.19 10.44 7.20
N ASN A 62 2.82 10.98 8.24
CA ASN A 62 3.23 10.20 9.41
C ASN A 62 2.01 9.59 10.14
N ALA A 63 0.92 10.33 10.27
CA ALA A 63 -0.30 9.86 10.90
C ALA A 63 -0.95 8.72 10.10
N ILE A 64 -1.04 8.86 8.78
CA ILE A 64 -1.54 7.84 7.86
C ILE A 64 -0.72 6.54 7.98
N ALA A 65 0.61 6.65 7.95
CA ALA A 65 1.48 5.48 8.06
C ALA A 65 1.25 4.72 9.38
N LYS A 66 0.98 5.42 10.49
CA LYS A 66 0.67 4.82 11.79
C LYS A 66 -0.66 4.07 11.81
N GLN A 67 -1.65 4.50 11.02
CA GLN A 67 -2.96 3.84 10.93
C GLN A 67 -2.94 2.55 10.10
N LEU A 68 -1.92 2.36 9.25
CA LEU A 68 -1.77 1.13 8.47
C LEU A 68 -1.11 0.01 9.32
N PRO A 69 -1.51 -1.26 9.10
CA PRO A 69 -0.88 -2.41 9.76
C PRO A 69 0.62 -2.44 9.49
N THR A 70 1.44 -2.76 10.49
CA THR A 70 2.91 -2.68 10.40
C THR A 70 3.48 -3.44 9.20
N GLY A 71 2.98 -4.64 8.89
CA GLY A 71 3.41 -5.43 7.73
C GLY A 71 2.95 -4.91 6.36
N HIS A 72 2.12 -3.87 6.33
CA HIS A 72 1.50 -3.31 5.12
C HIS A 72 1.83 -1.82 4.91
N ARG A 73 2.81 -1.28 5.64
CA ARG A 73 3.32 0.10 5.46
C ARG A 73 4.29 0.19 4.29
N ARG A 74 3.81 -0.13 3.08
CA ARG A 74 4.61 -0.16 1.85
C ARG A 74 4.27 0.99 0.94
N VAL A 75 5.29 1.57 0.32
CA VAL A 75 5.14 2.73 -0.56
C VAL A 75 5.95 2.54 -1.82
N ALA A 76 5.43 3.06 -2.94
CA ALA A 76 6.13 3.09 -4.21
C ALA A 76 5.93 4.45 -4.88
N LEU A 77 6.93 4.89 -5.64
CA LEU A 77 6.77 6.01 -6.56
C LEU A 77 6.16 5.48 -7.86
N VAL A 78 5.06 6.07 -8.28
CA VAL A 78 4.36 5.72 -9.52
C VAL A 78 4.10 6.99 -10.31
N HIS A 79 3.93 6.90 -11.62
CA HIS A 79 3.45 8.03 -12.39
C HIS A 79 1.93 8.07 -12.39
N ASP A 80 1.36 9.19 -11.97
CA ASP A 80 0.09 9.62 -12.54
C ASP A 80 0.37 10.33 -13.89
N ASP A 81 -0.67 10.65 -14.66
CA ASP A 81 -0.52 11.23 -16.01
C ASP A 81 0.26 12.56 -16.05
N LYS A 82 0.60 13.16 -14.90
CA LYS A 82 1.20 14.49 -14.80
C LYS A 82 2.50 14.53 -13.99
N SER A 83 2.68 13.64 -13.02
CA SER A 83 3.78 13.71 -12.05
C SER A 83 4.02 12.39 -11.31
N PRO A 84 5.24 12.17 -10.81
CA PRO A 84 5.47 11.08 -9.87
C PRO A 84 4.70 11.32 -8.56
N VAL A 85 3.93 10.33 -8.14
CA VAL A 85 3.09 10.34 -6.95
C VAL A 85 3.37 9.12 -6.07
N ILE A 86 3.17 9.27 -4.76
CA ILE A 86 3.28 8.15 -3.83
C ILE A 86 2.06 7.25 -3.96
N CYS A 87 2.28 5.95 -4.10
CA CYS A 87 1.27 4.91 -3.96
C CYS A 87 1.44 4.20 -2.61
N LEU A 88 0.34 4.08 -1.86
CA LEU A 88 0.22 3.18 -0.70
C LEU A 88 -0.05 1.76 -1.23
N VAL A 89 0.94 0.89 -1.11
CA VAL A 89 0.99 -0.40 -1.82
C VAL A 89 0.30 -1.51 -1.00
N ILE A 90 -0.75 -2.08 -1.59
CA ILE A 90 -1.42 -3.29 -1.07
C ILE A 90 -0.71 -4.53 -1.60
N ALA A 91 -0.37 -4.55 -2.89
CA ALA A 91 0.22 -5.71 -3.57
C ALA A 91 1.16 -5.29 -4.71
N ASN A 92 1.92 -6.25 -5.22
CA ASN A 92 2.62 -6.14 -6.50
C ASN A 92 2.36 -7.40 -7.36
N ASN A 93 2.88 -7.44 -8.58
CA ASN A 93 2.70 -8.56 -9.49
C ASN A 93 3.82 -9.61 -9.44
N LYS A 94 4.70 -9.61 -8.42
CA LYS A 94 5.91 -10.48 -8.39
C LYS A 94 5.65 -11.92 -7.97
N SER A 95 4.65 -12.18 -7.15
CA SER A 95 4.33 -13.53 -6.66
C SER A 95 2.82 -13.75 -6.59
N GLU A 96 2.42 -15.01 -6.56
CA GLU A 96 1.02 -15.39 -6.35
C GLU A 96 0.48 -14.87 -5.01
N THR A 97 1.30 -14.91 -3.96
CA THR A 97 0.97 -14.38 -2.63
C THR A 97 0.65 -12.89 -2.68
N GLU A 98 1.45 -12.10 -3.41
CA GLU A 98 1.17 -10.68 -3.60
C GLU A 98 -0.09 -10.48 -4.45
N MET A 99 -0.25 -11.23 -5.55
CA MET A 99 -1.45 -11.16 -6.38
C MET A 99 -2.73 -11.54 -5.62
N ALA A 100 -2.66 -12.47 -4.67
CA ALA A 100 -3.80 -12.86 -3.82
C ALA A 100 -4.31 -11.69 -2.98
N LYS A 101 -3.42 -10.81 -2.49
CA LYS A 101 -3.79 -9.61 -1.71
C LYS A 101 -4.66 -8.62 -2.48
N THR A 102 -4.65 -8.68 -3.82
CA THR A 102 -5.52 -7.83 -4.67
C THR A 102 -7.00 -8.19 -4.54
N LYS A 103 -7.29 -9.40 -4.01
CA LYS A 103 -8.64 -9.92 -3.77
C LYS A 103 -9.01 -9.89 -2.28
N ASP A 104 -8.07 -9.54 -1.40
CA ASP A 104 -8.31 -9.46 0.05
C ASP A 104 -9.15 -8.22 0.38
N GLN A 105 -10.46 -8.42 0.47
CA GLN A 105 -11.42 -7.35 0.77
C GLN A 105 -11.25 -6.77 2.17
N ALA A 106 -10.77 -7.55 3.14
CA ALA A 106 -10.54 -7.06 4.49
C ALA A 106 -9.36 -6.08 4.50
N LEU A 107 -8.26 -6.44 3.83
CA LEU A 107 -7.09 -5.57 3.68
C LEU A 107 -7.43 -4.30 2.89
N ILE A 108 -8.15 -4.42 1.78
CA ILE A 108 -8.58 -3.24 0.99
C ILE A 108 -9.41 -2.29 1.84
N LYS A 109 -10.35 -2.80 2.63
CA LYS A 109 -11.17 -1.98 3.56
C LYS A 109 -10.33 -1.27 4.61
N VAL A 110 -9.26 -1.88 5.12
CA VAL A 110 -8.34 -1.21 6.05
C VAL A 110 -7.69 0.00 5.39
N PHE A 111 -7.22 -0.13 4.15
CA PHE A 111 -6.65 1.01 3.42
C PHE A 111 -7.70 2.09 3.13
N GLN A 112 -8.90 1.69 2.68
CA GLN A 112 -10.02 2.60 2.40
C GLN A 112 -10.41 3.47 3.60
N LYS A 113 -10.44 2.91 4.82
CA LYS A 113 -10.69 3.68 6.04
C LYS A 113 -9.68 4.81 6.26
N VAL A 114 -8.45 4.65 5.77
CA VAL A 114 -7.39 5.65 5.90
C VAL A 114 -7.43 6.67 4.75
N VAL A 115 -7.65 6.21 3.53
CA VAL A 115 -7.47 7.03 2.30
C VAL A 115 -8.76 7.56 1.67
N GLY A 116 -9.93 7.14 2.16
CA GLY A 116 -11.26 7.41 1.62
C GLY A 116 -12.02 6.12 1.26
N GLU A 117 -13.22 5.93 1.80
CA GLU A 117 -14.01 4.70 1.67
C GLU A 117 -14.59 4.49 0.27
N GLU A 118 -14.85 5.57 -0.44
CA GLU A 118 -15.38 5.58 -1.81
C GLU A 118 -14.35 5.19 -2.86
N ARG A 119 -13.06 5.10 -2.49
CA ARG A 119 -11.96 4.92 -3.43
C ARG A 119 -11.69 3.45 -3.68
N GLN A 120 -11.27 3.14 -4.90
CA GLN A 120 -10.79 1.81 -5.28
C GLN A 120 -9.29 1.82 -5.56
N PRO A 121 -8.55 0.77 -5.14
CA PRO A 121 -7.15 0.61 -5.50
C PRO A 121 -7.02 0.28 -6.99
N GLN A 122 -5.90 0.66 -7.58
CA GLN A 122 -5.62 0.48 -9.00
C GLN A 122 -4.21 -0.04 -9.21
N TRP A 123 -3.95 -0.55 -10.41
CA TRP A 123 -2.62 -0.97 -10.84
C TRP A 123 -1.86 0.20 -11.44
N PHE A 124 -0.64 0.43 -10.94
CA PHE A 124 0.26 1.45 -11.42
C PHE A 124 1.59 0.86 -11.82
N ARG A 125 2.22 1.43 -12.85
CA ARG A 125 3.60 1.11 -13.18
C ARG A 125 4.51 1.82 -12.17
N GLN A 126 5.43 1.07 -11.57
CA GLN A 126 6.41 1.65 -10.67
C GLN A 126 7.47 2.38 -11.49
N THR A 127 7.83 3.58 -11.03
CA THR A 127 8.93 4.37 -11.59
C THR A 127 10.22 4.02 -10.85
N PHE A 128 11.31 3.83 -11.58
CA PHE A 128 12.66 3.67 -11.04
C PHE A 128 13.45 4.95 -11.26
#